data_AF-A0A4Q6BS01-F1
#
_entry.id   AF-A0A4Q6BS01-F1
#
_cell.length_a   1.000
_cell.length_b   1.000
_cell.length_c   1.000
_cell.angle_alpha   90.00
_cell.angle_beta   90.00
_cell.angle_gamma   90.00
#
_symmetry.space_group_name_H-M   'P 1'
#
loop_
_entity.id
_entity.type
_entity.pdbx_description
1 polymer ?
#
loop_
_entity_poly.entity_id
_entity_poly.type
_entity_poly.pdbx_seq_one_letter_code
_entity_poly.pdbx_strand_id
1 'polypeptide(L)'
;MKRVVVVLMLALGFAGISGCQKAKNSTRVSTGSNVRSGGIAPGSTTTPSGIQLTKEANVTTTDSQESFQLGVGDLLEGQVARDYVGAVSRSASDGTGVFIGGKVELENGQRIGVSNGVVSVAANSELLIAVYDSYYTQQGLDPIPPIYLKKASGMVNGNSADITFSDAYGTIRLFGQFNNQTFEGTFSYDTLRTFDGKKGWNGTLGRFKIPTCSIFRCQ
;
A
#
# COMPACT_ATOMS: atom_id res chain seq x y z
N MET A 1 30.01 -64.03 7.86
CA MET A 1 31.31 -63.76 8.50
C MET A 1 31.59 -62.26 8.36
N LYS A 2 31.13 -61.40 9.28
CA LYS A 2 31.92 -60.73 10.34
C LYS A 2 33.38 -60.42 9.95
N ARG A 3 33.71 -59.14 9.73
CA ARG A 3 34.77 -58.42 10.47
C ARG A 3 34.40 -56.94 10.62
N VAL A 4 34.20 -56.57 11.88
CA VAL A 4 34.03 -55.22 12.40
C VAL A 4 35.43 -54.64 12.61
N VAL A 5 35.69 -53.42 12.14
CA VAL A 5 36.90 -52.67 12.51
C VAL A 5 36.44 -51.42 13.25
N VAL A 6 36.64 -51.46 14.57
CA VAL A 6 36.52 -50.33 15.49
C VAL A 6 37.85 -49.59 15.47
N VAL A 7 37.85 -48.31 15.11
CA VAL A 7 38.98 -47.41 15.37
C VAL A 7 38.50 -46.36 16.37
N LEU A 8 38.94 -46.55 17.60
CA LEU A 8 38.83 -45.66 18.73
C LEU A 8 40.02 -44.69 18.66
N MET A 9 39.79 -43.41 18.39
CA MET A 9 40.80 -42.37 18.62
C MET A 9 40.29 -41.34 19.61
N LEU A 10 41.00 -41.31 20.73
CA LEU A 10 40.82 -40.53 21.93
C LEU A 10 41.78 -39.34 21.87
N ALA A 11 41.29 -38.09 21.94
CA ALA A 11 42.08 -36.90 22.28
C ALA A 11 41.13 -35.77 22.70
N LEU A 12 41.06 -35.42 24.00
CA LEU A 12 41.75 -34.26 24.61
C LEU A 12 41.42 -32.96 23.84
N GLY A 13 40.52 -32.08 24.28
CA GLY A 13 40.45 -31.51 25.63
C GLY A 13 40.95 -30.06 25.58
N PHE A 14 40.09 -29.12 25.16
CA PHE A 14 40.28 -27.69 25.40
C PHE A 14 38.97 -27.09 25.93
N ALA A 15 38.92 -26.87 27.24
CA ALA A 15 37.89 -26.09 27.90
C ALA A 15 38.20 -24.59 27.69
N GLY A 16 37.68 -24.02 26.61
CA GLY A 16 37.63 -22.57 26.42
C GLY A 16 36.43 -22.01 27.17
N ILE A 17 36.66 -21.45 28.35
CA ILE A 17 35.64 -20.75 29.14
C ILE A 17 35.45 -19.36 28.52
N SER A 18 34.65 -19.25 27.47
CA SER A 18 34.18 -17.95 26.99
C SER A 18 33.08 -17.47 27.93
N GLY A 19 33.44 -16.56 28.84
CA GLY A 19 32.50 -15.86 29.71
C GLY A 19 31.50 -15.05 28.88
N CYS A 20 30.23 -15.47 28.88
CA CYS A 20 29.12 -14.61 28.49
C CYS A 20 28.96 -13.54 29.57
N GLN A 21 29.57 -12.37 29.35
CA GLN A 21 29.28 -11.19 30.15
C GLN A 21 27.80 -10.86 29.97
N LYS A 22 27.04 -10.92 31.07
CA LYS A 22 25.71 -10.30 31.15
C LYS A 22 25.88 -8.82 30.84
N ALA A 23 25.50 -8.42 29.64
CA ALA A 23 25.25 -7.02 29.32
C ALA A 23 24.12 -6.52 30.22
N LYS A 24 24.49 -5.86 31.32
CA LYS A 24 23.59 -4.97 32.05
C LYS A 24 23.32 -3.77 31.14
N ASN A 25 22.05 -3.38 31.09
CA ASN A 25 21.43 -2.46 30.11
C ASN A 25 21.16 -3.05 28.73
N SER A 26 20.27 -4.05 28.69
CA SER A 26 19.18 -3.94 27.71
C SER A 26 18.36 -2.72 28.12
N THR A 27 18.60 -1.58 27.47
CA THR A 27 17.49 -0.70 27.15
C THR A 27 16.43 -1.64 26.56
N ARG A 28 15.24 -1.70 27.16
CA ARG A 28 14.07 -2.17 26.42
C ARG A 28 14.08 -1.35 25.14
N VAL A 29 14.50 -1.94 24.02
CA VAL A 29 13.99 -1.50 22.74
C VAL A 29 12.51 -1.82 22.86
N SER A 30 11.72 -0.79 23.14
CA SER A 30 10.29 -0.88 22.92
C SER A 30 10.13 -1.17 21.43
N THR A 31 10.03 -2.45 21.08
CA THR A 31 9.52 -2.89 19.78
C THR A 31 7.99 -2.73 19.70
N GLY A 32 7.41 -1.92 20.60
CA GLY A 32 6.09 -1.32 20.43
C GLY A 32 6.22 0.09 19.85
N SER A 33 7.10 0.29 18.86
CA SER A 33 7.08 1.51 18.06
C SER A 33 5.69 1.60 17.43
N ASN A 34 4.99 2.71 17.63
CA ASN A 34 3.67 2.98 17.07
C ASN A 34 3.71 2.85 15.54
N VAL A 35 3.52 1.63 15.01
CA VAL A 35 3.46 1.36 13.55
C VAL A 35 2.32 2.15 12.89
N ARG A 36 1.37 2.62 13.71
CA ARG A 36 0.18 3.38 13.33
C ARG A 36 0.28 4.89 13.60
N SER A 37 1.37 5.40 14.18
CA SER A 37 1.52 6.85 14.41
C SER A 37 1.71 7.56 13.07
N GLY A 38 0.71 8.31 12.62
CA GLY A 38 0.73 9.05 11.35
C GLY A 38 -0.42 8.73 10.39
N GLY A 39 -1.36 7.88 10.79
CA GLY A 39 -2.60 7.66 10.04
C GLY A 39 -3.44 8.92 9.86
N ILE A 40 -4.16 9.00 8.74
CA ILE A 40 -5.15 10.04 8.44
C ILE A 40 -6.53 9.49 8.78
N ALA A 41 -7.39 10.25 9.49
CA ALA A 41 -8.77 9.86 9.75
C ALA A 41 -9.69 10.14 8.53
N PRO A 42 -10.77 9.36 8.31
CA PRO A 42 -11.65 9.55 7.16
C PRO A 42 -12.30 10.95 7.16
N GLY A 43 -12.18 11.67 6.05
CA GLY A 43 -12.77 13.01 5.89
C GLY A 43 -12.08 14.14 6.68
N SER A 44 -10.96 13.85 7.37
CA SER A 44 -10.30 14.80 8.27
C SER A 44 -9.05 15.47 7.68
N THR A 45 -8.60 15.12 6.47
CA THR A 45 -7.29 15.59 5.99
C THR A 45 -7.29 15.96 4.51
N THR A 46 -7.01 17.23 4.26
CA THR A 46 -6.40 17.71 3.02
C THR A 46 -4.90 17.47 3.12
N THR A 47 -4.31 16.75 2.16
CA THR A 47 -2.84 16.79 2.00
C THR A 47 -2.37 18.23 1.79
N PRO A 48 -1.05 18.54 1.89
CA PRO A 48 -0.54 19.86 1.52
C PRO A 48 -0.94 20.32 0.11
N SER A 49 -1.25 19.36 -0.78
CA SER A 49 -1.73 19.58 -2.14
C SER A 49 -3.26 19.65 -2.29
N GLY A 50 -4.01 19.58 -1.19
CA GLY A 50 -5.47 19.68 -1.17
C GLY A 50 -6.21 18.40 -1.54
N ILE A 51 -5.54 17.24 -1.61
CA ILE A 51 -6.19 15.96 -1.88
C ILE A 51 -7.08 15.60 -0.69
N GLN A 52 -8.34 15.28 -0.98
CA GLN A 52 -9.31 14.80 0.01
C GLN A 52 -9.59 13.33 -0.23
N LEU A 53 -9.58 12.54 0.85
CA LEU A 53 -10.11 11.18 0.85
C LEU A 53 -11.63 11.25 0.94
N THR A 54 -12.32 10.94 -0.14
CA THR A 54 -13.78 10.86 -0.13
C THR A 54 -14.21 9.43 0.23
N LYS A 55 -15.25 9.29 1.06
CA LYS A 55 -15.78 7.95 1.42
C LYS A 55 -16.36 7.21 0.22
N GLU A 56 -16.75 7.94 -0.81
CA GLU A 56 -17.28 7.43 -2.07
C GLU A 56 -16.19 6.87 -3.00
N ALA A 57 -14.92 7.16 -2.71
CA ALA A 57 -13.79 6.70 -3.49
C ALA A 57 -13.16 5.45 -2.89
N ASN A 58 -13.80 4.30 -3.14
CA ASN A 58 -13.39 3.02 -2.56
C ASN A 58 -12.92 2.00 -3.60
N VAL A 59 -12.05 1.09 -3.15
CA VAL A 59 -11.72 -0.14 -3.89
C VAL A 59 -12.66 -1.24 -3.44
N THR A 60 -13.23 -1.95 -4.42
CA THR A 60 -14.08 -3.11 -4.23
C THR A 60 -13.59 -4.27 -5.06
N THR A 61 -13.91 -5.50 -4.66
CA THR A 61 -13.66 -6.66 -5.51
C THR A 61 -14.82 -7.64 -5.48
N THR A 62 -15.02 -8.33 -6.61
CA THR A 62 -15.90 -9.49 -6.73
C THR A 62 -15.26 -10.77 -6.22
N ASP A 63 -13.95 -10.74 -5.99
CA ASP A 63 -13.21 -11.87 -5.42
C ASP A 63 -13.60 -12.14 -3.95
N SER A 64 -13.06 -13.22 -3.39
CA SER A 64 -13.29 -13.55 -2.00
C SER A 64 -12.73 -12.46 -1.07
N GLN A 65 -13.37 -12.29 0.09
CA GLN A 65 -12.89 -11.40 1.15
C GLN A 65 -11.46 -11.76 1.61
N GLU A 66 -11.10 -13.04 1.55
CA GLU A 66 -9.76 -13.52 1.87
C GLU A 66 -8.72 -13.03 0.86
N SER A 67 -8.97 -13.17 -0.44
CA SER A 67 -8.06 -12.66 -1.48
C SER A 67 -7.91 -11.15 -1.42
N PHE A 68 -9.00 -10.42 -1.14
CA PHE A 68 -8.94 -8.99 -0.92
C PHE A 68 -8.06 -8.64 0.28
N GLN A 69 -8.26 -9.30 1.43
CA GLN A 69 -7.47 -9.07 2.64
C GLN A 69 -5.98 -9.33 2.40
N LEU A 70 -5.65 -10.41 1.68
CA LEU A 70 -4.26 -10.70 1.30
C LEU A 70 -3.70 -9.57 0.43
N GLY A 71 -4.44 -9.13 -0.59
CA GLY A 71 -4.02 -8.02 -1.45
C GLY A 71 -3.81 -6.70 -0.70
N VAL A 72 -4.64 -6.40 0.31
CA VAL A 72 -4.44 -5.23 1.19
C VAL A 72 -3.15 -5.38 2.01
N GLY A 73 -2.91 -6.57 2.55
CA GLY A 73 -1.66 -6.90 3.24
C GLY A 73 -0.44 -6.66 2.35
N ASP A 74 -0.45 -7.20 1.14
CA ASP A 74 0.62 -7.11 0.14
C ASP A 74 0.91 -5.68 -0.30
N LEU A 75 -0.14 -4.86 -0.44
CA LEU A 75 -0.04 -3.44 -0.72
C LEU A 75 0.68 -2.69 0.42
N LEU A 76 0.38 -3.05 1.66
CA LEU A 76 0.89 -2.38 2.86
C LEU A 76 2.25 -2.91 3.35
N GLU A 77 2.69 -4.07 2.87
CA GLU A 77 3.92 -4.74 3.30
C GLU A 77 5.17 -3.87 3.18
N GLY A 78 5.19 -2.85 2.31
CA GLY A 78 6.29 -1.87 2.24
C GLY A 78 6.40 -0.93 3.44
N GLN A 79 5.35 -0.84 4.27
CA GLN A 79 5.22 0.08 5.40
C GLN A 79 4.94 -0.62 6.73
N VAL A 80 4.11 -1.67 6.72
CA VAL A 80 3.66 -2.41 7.91
C VAL A 80 3.55 -3.89 7.58
N ALA A 81 3.97 -4.77 8.49
CA ALA A 81 3.79 -6.21 8.32
C ALA A 81 2.31 -6.58 8.34
N ARG A 82 1.92 -7.58 7.54
CA ARG A 82 0.54 -8.10 7.47
C ARG A 82 -0.10 -8.38 8.83
N ASP A 83 0.65 -8.92 9.79
CA ASP A 83 0.16 -9.27 11.12
C ASP A 83 -0.32 -8.07 11.95
N TYR A 84 0.08 -6.86 11.56
CA TYR A 84 -0.37 -5.62 12.20
C TYR A 84 -1.57 -4.97 11.48
N VAL A 85 -2.13 -5.62 10.45
CA VAL A 85 -3.30 -5.15 9.71
C VAL A 85 -4.52 -5.96 10.14
N GLY A 86 -5.53 -5.28 10.69
CA GLY A 86 -6.81 -5.88 11.03
C GLY A 86 -7.64 -6.25 9.80
N ALA A 87 -8.89 -6.66 10.01
CA ALA A 87 -9.79 -6.98 8.91
C ALA A 87 -10.18 -5.72 8.14
N VAL A 88 -10.14 -5.77 6.81
CA VAL A 88 -10.46 -4.67 5.89
C VAL A 88 -11.60 -5.10 4.96
N SER A 89 -12.76 -4.43 5.04
CA SER A 89 -13.92 -4.76 4.20
C SER A 89 -13.66 -4.49 2.72
N ARG A 90 -13.99 -5.47 1.87
CA ARG A 90 -13.98 -5.34 0.40
C ARG A 90 -15.08 -4.46 -0.17
N SER A 91 -16.04 -4.02 0.64
CA SER A 91 -17.17 -3.18 0.20
C SER A 91 -17.14 -1.79 0.82
N ALA A 92 -16.06 -1.43 1.52
CA ALA A 92 -16.00 -0.23 2.36
C ALA A 92 -17.14 -0.13 3.41
N SER A 93 -17.74 -1.27 3.77
CA SER A 93 -18.79 -1.33 4.78
C SER A 93 -18.19 -1.26 6.18
N ASP A 94 -19.00 -0.84 7.15
CA ASP A 94 -18.64 -0.91 8.58
C ASP A 94 -17.42 -0.04 8.96
N GLY A 95 -17.14 1.00 8.17
CA GLY A 95 -16.06 1.95 8.43
C GLY A 95 -14.64 1.43 8.13
N THR A 96 -14.51 0.22 7.56
CA THR A 96 -13.24 -0.36 7.11
C THR A 96 -13.19 -0.40 5.60
N GLY A 97 -12.00 -0.35 4.99
CA GLY A 97 -11.85 -0.40 3.54
C GLY A 97 -10.57 0.29 3.04
N VAL A 98 -10.42 0.30 1.71
CA VAL A 98 -9.35 1.02 1.02
C VAL A 98 -9.96 2.23 0.31
N PHE A 99 -9.46 3.41 0.65
CA PHE A 99 -9.96 4.69 0.18
C PHE A 99 -8.90 5.41 -0.62
N ILE A 100 -9.31 6.03 -1.73
CA ILE A 100 -8.41 6.67 -2.68
C ILE A 100 -8.75 8.14 -2.79
N GLY A 101 -7.74 8.99 -2.78
CA GLY A 101 -7.81 10.38 -3.22
C GLY A 101 -6.65 10.65 -4.17
N GLY A 102 -6.78 11.63 -5.05
CA GLY A 102 -5.67 11.97 -5.91
C GLY A 102 -5.83 13.32 -6.57
N LYS A 103 -4.78 13.73 -7.26
CA LYS A 103 -4.76 14.91 -8.11
C LYS A 103 -3.99 14.54 -9.37
N VAL A 104 -4.70 14.31 -10.45
CA VAL A 104 -4.15 14.02 -11.77
C VAL A 104 -4.19 15.28 -12.62
N GLU A 105 -3.01 15.74 -12.97
CA GLU A 105 -2.80 16.80 -13.95
C GLU A 105 -2.39 16.19 -15.28
N LEU A 106 -2.87 16.76 -16.38
CA LEU A 106 -2.43 16.41 -17.72
C LEU A 106 -1.30 17.36 -18.14
N GLU A 107 -0.41 16.89 -19.00
CA GLU A 107 0.62 17.74 -19.58
C GLU A 107 -0.01 18.98 -20.24
N ASN A 108 0.69 20.10 -20.14
CA ASN A 108 0.23 21.43 -20.61
C ASN A 108 -1.04 21.94 -19.90
N GLY A 109 -1.40 21.39 -18.73
CA GLY A 109 -2.53 21.85 -17.94
C GLY A 109 -3.90 21.58 -18.57
N GLN A 110 -3.96 20.62 -19.51
CA GLN A 110 -5.21 20.25 -20.17
C GLN A 110 -6.23 19.70 -19.16
N ARG A 111 -7.50 19.96 -19.44
CA ARG A 111 -8.63 19.43 -18.67
C ARG A 111 -9.20 18.21 -19.38
N ILE A 112 -9.74 17.27 -18.62
CA ILE A 112 -10.45 16.13 -19.18
C ILE A 112 -11.72 16.58 -19.92
N GLY A 113 -12.10 15.85 -20.98
CA GLY A 113 -13.29 16.18 -21.81
C GLY A 113 -13.05 17.16 -22.97
N VAL A 114 -11.81 17.65 -23.16
CA VAL A 114 -11.48 18.68 -24.17
C VAL A 114 -10.71 18.13 -25.37
N SER A 115 -10.26 16.87 -25.34
CA SER A 115 -9.30 16.33 -26.30
C SER A 115 -9.78 15.04 -26.97
N ASN A 116 -9.78 15.02 -28.30
CA ASN A 116 -9.93 13.81 -29.13
C ASN A 116 -8.58 13.11 -29.38
N GLY A 117 -7.63 13.22 -28.46
CA GLY A 117 -6.26 12.72 -28.64
C GLY A 117 -5.64 12.12 -27.38
N VAL A 118 -4.46 11.52 -27.56
CA VAL A 118 -3.65 10.98 -26.47
C VAL A 118 -2.94 12.13 -25.76
N VAL A 119 -3.12 12.21 -24.44
CA VAL A 119 -2.50 13.24 -23.59
C VAL A 119 -1.76 12.55 -22.46
N SER A 120 -0.49 12.89 -22.25
CA SER A 120 0.31 12.34 -21.16
C SER A 120 -0.14 12.89 -19.80
N VAL A 121 0.01 12.07 -18.76
CA VAL A 121 -0.16 12.49 -17.37
C VAL A 121 1.07 13.27 -16.91
N ALA A 122 0.87 14.43 -16.30
CA ALA A 122 1.95 15.24 -15.76
C ALA A 122 2.64 14.54 -14.58
N ALA A 123 3.96 14.60 -14.55
CA ALA A 123 4.79 13.88 -13.59
C ALA A 123 4.56 14.26 -12.12
N ASN A 124 4.06 15.47 -11.87
CA ASN A 124 3.71 16.02 -10.56
C ASN A 124 2.29 15.62 -10.09
N SER A 125 1.61 14.70 -10.78
CA SER A 125 0.35 14.14 -10.29
C SER A 125 0.57 13.30 -9.04
N GLU A 126 -0.43 13.26 -8.18
CA GLU A 126 -0.33 12.73 -6.84
C GLU A 126 -1.48 11.75 -6.51
N LEU A 127 -1.18 10.74 -5.69
CA LEU A 127 -2.13 9.74 -5.22
C LEU A 127 -1.98 9.53 -3.72
N LEU A 128 -3.10 9.55 -3.00
CA LEU A 128 -3.19 9.23 -1.59
C LEU A 128 -4.10 8.01 -1.42
N ILE A 129 -3.62 7.01 -0.69
CA ILE A 129 -4.40 5.84 -0.34
C ILE A 129 -4.39 5.69 1.18
N ALA A 130 -5.57 5.53 1.76
CA ALA A 130 -5.72 5.20 3.16
C ALA A 130 -6.42 3.84 3.31
N VAL A 131 -5.93 3.05 4.26
CA VAL A 131 -6.54 1.77 4.62
C VAL A 131 -7.04 1.88 6.05
N TYR A 132 -8.34 1.67 6.23
CA TYR A 132 -8.96 1.58 7.55
C TYR A 132 -9.34 0.12 7.80
N ASP A 133 -8.94 -0.38 8.95
CA ASP A 133 -9.17 -1.77 9.35
C ASP A 133 -9.97 -1.86 10.64
N SER A 134 -10.28 -3.08 11.05
CA SER A 134 -11.02 -3.35 12.27
C SER A 134 -10.31 -2.88 13.53
N TYR A 135 -8.98 -2.76 13.54
CA TYR A 135 -8.26 -2.25 14.72
C TYR A 135 -8.47 -0.75 14.88
N TYR A 136 -8.55 0.00 13.79
CA TYR A 136 -8.97 1.40 13.83
C TYR A 136 -10.43 1.52 14.33
N THR A 137 -11.37 0.82 13.69
CA THR A 137 -12.81 1.04 13.95
C THR A 137 -13.32 0.44 15.26
N GLN A 138 -12.77 -0.69 15.71
CA GLN A 138 -13.29 -1.41 16.89
C GLN A 138 -12.45 -1.18 18.14
N GLN A 139 -11.14 -0.96 18.00
CA GLN A 139 -10.23 -0.78 19.13
C GLN A 139 -9.80 0.68 19.32
N GLY A 140 -10.19 1.57 18.41
CA GLY A 140 -9.83 2.99 18.47
C GLY A 140 -8.31 3.22 18.35
N LEU A 141 -7.58 2.28 17.74
CA LEU A 141 -6.17 2.48 17.44
C LEU A 141 -6.00 3.54 16.35
N ASP A 142 -4.81 4.13 16.27
CA ASP A 142 -4.49 5.03 15.18
C ASP A 142 -4.63 4.33 13.79
N PRO A 143 -4.96 5.06 12.72
CA PRO A 143 -5.01 4.48 11.38
C PRO A 143 -3.63 4.06 10.91
N ILE A 144 -3.58 3.14 9.95
CA ILE A 144 -2.33 2.82 9.27
C ILE A 144 -1.84 4.07 8.52
N PRO A 145 -0.54 4.40 8.52
CA PRO A 145 -0.01 5.51 7.75
C PRO A 145 -0.44 5.40 6.27
N PRO A 146 -0.88 6.49 5.64
CA PRO A 146 -1.34 6.43 4.27
C PRO A 146 -0.17 6.21 3.29
N ILE A 147 -0.46 5.61 2.15
CA ILE A 147 0.46 5.58 1.02
C ILE A 147 0.28 6.89 0.25
N TYR A 148 1.33 7.69 0.14
CA TYR A 148 1.31 8.98 -0.56
C TYR A 148 2.38 9.02 -1.66
N LEU A 149 1.93 8.95 -2.91
CA LEU A 149 2.78 8.94 -4.10
C LEU A 149 2.71 10.30 -4.79
N LYS A 150 3.87 10.90 -5.07
CA LYS A 150 3.99 12.25 -5.66
C LYS A 150 4.58 12.28 -7.06
N LYS A 151 4.71 11.11 -7.67
CA LYS A 151 5.25 10.94 -9.01
C LYS A 151 4.30 10.06 -9.80
N ALA A 152 3.90 10.53 -10.97
CA ALA A 152 3.06 9.78 -11.88
C ALA A 152 3.65 9.71 -13.29
N SER A 153 3.10 8.80 -14.08
CA SER A 153 3.31 8.66 -15.52
C SER A 153 2.08 7.99 -16.13
N GLY A 154 1.94 8.05 -17.44
CA GLY A 154 0.84 7.39 -18.14
C GLY A 154 0.18 8.30 -19.16
N MET A 155 -1.02 7.93 -19.59
CA MET A 155 -1.74 8.64 -20.64
C MET A 155 -3.25 8.56 -20.47
N VAL A 156 -3.92 9.57 -21.00
CA VAL A 156 -5.36 9.62 -21.24
C VAL A 156 -5.60 9.56 -22.74
N ASN A 157 -6.51 8.70 -23.19
CA ASN A 157 -6.91 8.58 -24.59
C ASN A 157 -8.44 8.50 -24.68
N GLY A 158 -9.07 9.58 -25.13
CA GLY A 158 -10.52 9.72 -25.09
C GLY A 158 -11.03 9.60 -23.65
N ASN A 159 -11.90 8.62 -23.39
CA ASN A 159 -12.46 8.35 -22.07
C ASN A 159 -11.65 7.33 -21.25
N SER A 160 -10.52 6.86 -21.76
CA SER A 160 -9.67 5.90 -21.07
C SER A 160 -8.48 6.58 -20.41
N ALA A 161 -8.10 6.11 -19.22
CA ALA A 161 -6.89 6.53 -18.54
C ALA A 161 -6.08 5.32 -18.07
N ASP A 162 -4.77 5.39 -18.29
CA ASP A 162 -3.78 4.46 -17.75
C ASP A 162 -2.73 5.27 -16.99
N ILE A 163 -2.77 5.21 -15.65
CA ILE A 163 -1.98 6.09 -14.79
C ILE A 163 -1.20 5.23 -13.81
N THR A 164 0.12 5.39 -13.80
CA THR A 164 1.01 4.73 -12.85
C THR A 164 1.65 5.77 -11.93
N PHE A 165 1.38 5.64 -10.64
CA PHE A 165 2.03 6.36 -9.56
C PHE A 165 3.17 5.54 -9.01
N SER A 166 4.25 6.18 -8.58
CA SER A 166 5.46 5.46 -8.13
C SER A 166 6.23 6.21 -7.06
N ASP A 167 6.99 5.46 -6.28
CA ASP A 167 8.00 5.95 -5.37
C ASP A 167 9.19 4.96 -5.28
N ALA A 168 9.99 5.04 -4.21
CA ALA A 168 11.12 4.13 -3.99
C ALA A 168 10.71 2.73 -3.46
N TYR A 169 9.45 2.53 -3.11
CA TYR A 169 8.92 1.30 -2.51
C TYR A 169 8.04 0.51 -3.48
N GLY A 170 7.45 1.16 -4.48
CA GLY A 170 6.59 0.47 -5.42
C GLY A 170 5.92 1.35 -6.46
N THR A 171 4.97 0.73 -7.15
CA THR A 171 4.09 1.38 -8.09
C THR A 171 2.64 1.02 -7.84
N ILE A 172 1.75 1.94 -8.20
CA ILE A 172 0.30 1.74 -8.18
C ILE A 172 -0.24 2.19 -9.52
N ARG A 173 -0.94 1.30 -10.20
CA ARG A 173 -1.52 1.53 -11.52
C ARG A 173 -3.05 1.59 -11.42
N LEU A 174 -3.61 2.70 -11.86
CA LEU A 174 -5.04 2.90 -12.05
C LEU A 174 -5.32 2.86 -13.56
N PHE A 175 -6.00 1.82 -14.00
CA PHE A 175 -6.38 1.67 -15.41
C PHE A 175 -7.90 1.58 -15.54
N GLY A 176 -8.51 2.45 -16.33
CA GLY A 176 -9.97 2.51 -16.40
C GLY A 176 -10.55 3.43 -17.46
N GLN A 177 -11.84 3.68 -17.29
CA GLN A 177 -12.62 4.62 -18.09
C GLN A 177 -13.21 5.69 -17.18
N PHE A 178 -13.35 6.91 -17.68
CA PHE A 178 -14.02 7.99 -16.98
C PHE A 178 -15.10 8.63 -17.86
N ASN A 179 -16.08 9.25 -17.20
CA ASN A 179 -17.05 10.14 -17.81
C ASN A 179 -17.17 11.41 -16.96
N ASN A 180 -18.20 12.23 -17.18
CA ASN A 180 -18.40 13.47 -16.43
C ASN A 180 -18.72 13.27 -14.93
N GLN A 181 -19.02 12.05 -14.51
CA GLN A 181 -19.42 11.72 -13.14
C GLN A 181 -18.38 10.87 -12.42
N THR A 182 -17.91 9.79 -13.05
CA THR A 182 -17.10 8.76 -12.39
C THR A 182 -15.90 8.33 -13.23
N PHE A 183 -14.76 8.13 -12.57
CA PHE A 183 -13.60 7.38 -13.05
C PHE A 183 -13.62 6.01 -12.38
N GLU A 184 -13.69 4.95 -13.16
CA GLU A 184 -13.78 3.58 -12.66
C GLU A 184 -12.90 2.63 -13.47
N GLY A 185 -12.34 1.64 -12.79
CA GLY A 185 -11.30 0.82 -13.39
C GLY A 185 -10.74 -0.23 -12.46
N THR A 186 -9.51 -0.65 -12.74
CA THR A 186 -8.73 -1.65 -12.01
C THR A 186 -7.64 -0.96 -11.22
N PHE A 187 -7.49 -1.35 -9.95
CA PHE A 187 -6.40 -0.96 -9.07
C PHE A 187 -5.39 -2.09 -8.99
N SER A 188 -4.17 -1.87 -9.48
CA SER A 188 -3.07 -2.81 -9.37
C SER A 188 -1.88 -2.18 -8.65
N TYR A 189 -1.09 -3.01 -7.98
CA TYR A 189 0.09 -2.60 -7.24
C TYR A 189 1.27 -3.52 -7.53
N ASP A 190 2.46 -2.98 -7.35
CA ASP A 190 3.73 -3.70 -7.35
C ASP A 190 4.62 -3.10 -6.26
N THR A 191 4.74 -3.79 -5.14
CA THR A 191 5.67 -3.44 -4.07
C THR A 191 7.03 -4.08 -4.37
N LEU A 192 8.07 -3.25 -4.45
CA LEU A 192 9.42 -3.71 -4.80
C LEU A 192 10.08 -4.48 -3.65
N ARG A 193 9.75 -4.09 -2.42
CA ARG A 193 10.29 -4.67 -1.18
C ARG A 193 9.29 -4.61 -0.04
N THR A 194 9.31 -5.62 0.82
CA THR A 194 8.62 -5.64 2.10
C THR A 194 9.37 -4.79 3.14
N PHE A 195 8.75 -4.53 4.29
CA PHE A 195 9.30 -3.74 5.39
C PHE A 195 10.58 -4.36 5.97
N ASP A 196 10.74 -5.68 5.85
CA ASP A 196 11.93 -6.43 6.26
C ASP A 196 12.99 -6.58 5.13
N GLY A 197 12.77 -5.93 3.98
CA GLY A 197 13.73 -5.86 2.87
C GLY A 197 13.74 -7.07 1.93
N LYS A 198 12.78 -8.00 2.08
CA LYS A 198 12.60 -9.11 1.12
C LYS A 198 11.95 -8.61 -0.18
N LYS A 199 11.92 -9.49 -1.18
CA LYS A 199 11.17 -9.26 -2.42
C LYS A 199 9.71 -8.95 -2.07
N GLY A 200 9.18 -7.85 -2.62
CA GLY A 200 7.79 -7.48 -2.43
C GLY A 200 6.81 -8.27 -3.30
N TRP A 201 5.60 -7.77 -3.40
CA TRP A 201 4.43 -8.45 -3.93
C TRP A 201 3.78 -7.61 -5.02
N ASN A 202 3.17 -8.27 -6.00
CA ASN A 202 2.39 -7.58 -7.02
C ASN A 202 1.05 -8.26 -7.22
N GLY A 203 0.08 -7.48 -7.68
CA GLY A 203 -1.26 -7.99 -7.90
C GLY A 203 -2.28 -6.93 -8.24
N THR A 204 -3.51 -7.38 -8.38
CA THR A 204 -4.69 -6.52 -8.52
C THR A 204 -5.45 -6.57 -7.20
N LEU A 205 -5.66 -5.40 -6.61
CA LEU A 205 -6.43 -5.28 -5.37
C LEU A 205 -7.93 -5.42 -5.65
N GLY A 206 -8.38 -4.90 -6.80
CA GLY A 206 -9.77 -4.95 -7.22
C GLY A 206 -10.12 -3.86 -8.21
N ARG A 207 -11.39 -3.49 -8.22
CA ARG A 207 -11.95 -2.40 -9.01
C ARG A 207 -12.16 -1.16 -8.15
N PHE A 208 -11.90 0.02 -8.69
CA PHE A 208 -12.21 1.28 -8.03
C PHE A 208 -13.31 2.01 -8.79
N LYS A 209 -14.03 2.88 -8.07
CA LYS A 209 -14.97 3.85 -8.64
C LYS A 209 -14.90 5.12 -7.80
N ILE A 210 -14.54 6.24 -8.43
CA ILE A 210 -14.36 7.52 -7.74
C ILE A 210 -14.99 8.64 -8.57
N PRO A 211 -15.47 9.73 -7.98
CA PRO A 211 -15.94 10.88 -8.75
C PRO A 211 -14.83 11.41 -9.67
N THR A 212 -15.12 11.64 -10.95
CA THR A 212 -14.08 12.06 -11.90
C THR A 212 -13.40 13.36 -11.46
N CYS A 213 -14.19 14.32 -10.98
CA CYS A 213 -13.68 15.63 -10.56
C CYS A 213 -13.00 15.61 -9.18
N SER A 214 -13.03 14.49 -8.44
CA SER A 214 -12.25 14.35 -7.20
C SER A 214 -10.80 13.96 -7.46
N ILE A 215 -10.46 13.55 -8.69
CA ILE A 215 -9.10 13.18 -9.08
C ILE A 215 -8.60 14.01 -10.26
N PHE A 216 -9.42 14.24 -11.29
CA PHE A 216 -9.06 15.06 -12.43
C PHE A 216 -9.55 16.49 -12.27
N ARG A 217 -8.86 17.41 -12.92
CA ARG A 217 -9.36 18.77 -13.08
C ARG A 217 -10.48 18.81 -14.13
N CYS A 218 -11.72 18.90 -13.68
CA CYS A 218 -12.88 19.13 -14.52
C CYS A 218 -12.96 20.57 -15.03
N GLN A 219 -13.80 20.79 -16.06
CA GLN A 219 -14.06 22.12 -16.61
C GLN A 219 -14.91 22.99 -15.69
#